data_AF-A0A837KJ72-F1
#
_entry.id   AF-A0A837KJ72-F1
#
_cell.length_a   1.000
_cell.length_b   1.000
_cell.length_c   1.000
_cell.angle_alpha   90.00
_cell.angle_beta   90.00
_cell.angle_gamma   90.00
#
_symmetry.space_group_name_H-M   'P 1'
#
loop_
_entity.id
_entity.type
_entity.pdbx_description
1 polymer ?
#
loop_
_entity_poly.entity_id
_entity_poly.type
_entity_poly.pdbx_seq_one_letter_code
_entity_poly.pdbx_strand_id
1 'polypeptide(L)'
;MKLLSIEPTPSPNVMKLNVDERLPDGVQHVYTKKDASKAPELMNKLLEIEGVTSIFHTADFLALERKSNADWQRILTVAREVLQAGGGAAVPDMSAEDAGAFGEAQVYIQMFRGVPMQVKVTMGTEQIRAALPERFGQAAVRAGSASPNLIMERKWVEHGVRYGDLREIGEEVALEVDASYPQSRVEEIVEQAMALGPGETPEPVVREKKVVTLEMLDDPDWQKRYEALDRMEPTEADLPVLEKALRDGKPSIRRLAVVYLGMIGGDDVFPLLFEALRDESVSVRRTAGDTLSDLGDTRAILPMCEALKDKNKLVRWRAARYLFEVGDETALDALRAAQNDPEFEVSLQVQMAVQRIESGEAASGTVWQQMTRRND
;
A
#
# COMPACT_ATOMS: atom_id res chain seq x y z
N MET A 1 -7.05 -27.07 19.89
CA MET A 1 -6.42 -25.89 19.26
C MET A 1 -5.58 -25.09 20.25
N LYS A 2 -4.27 -25.01 19.99
CA LYS A 2 -3.29 -24.13 20.63
C LYS A 2 -2.55 -23.34 19.56
N LEU A 3 -2.19 -22.10 19.86
CA LEU A 3 -1.37 -21.26 18.97
C LEU A 3 0.10 -21.74 18.98
N LEU A 4 0.66 -21.95 17.79
CA LEU A 4 2.05 -22.31 17.55
C LEU A 4 2.89 -21.10 17.14
N SER A 5 2.40 -20.32 16.17
CA SER A 5 3.07 -19.12 15.68
C SER A 5 2.07 -18.18 15.01
N ILE A 6 2.49 -16.93 14.79
CA ILE A 6 1.72 -15.92 14.07
C ILE A 6 2.55 -15.50 12.86
N GLU A 7 1.90 -15.37 11.71
CA GLU A 7 2.46 -14.94 10.44
C GLU A 7 1.66 -13.76 9.87
N PRO A 8 2.31 -12.73 9.29
CA PRO A 8 1.61 -11.72 8.56
C PRO A 8 1.12 -12.32 7.26
N THR A 9 0.08 -11.70 6.72
CA THR A 9 -0.33 -11.97 5.35
C THR A 9 -0.01 -10.75 4.48
N PRO A 10 -0.14 -10.84 3.15
CA PRO A 10 -0.02 -9.68 2.28
C PRO A 10 -0.92 -8.52 2.68
N SER A 11 -2.09 -8.86 3.24
CA SER A 11 -3.07 -7.91 3.75
C SER A 11 -2.66 -7.47 5.16
N PRO A 12 -2.50 -6.16 5.43
CA PRO A 12 -2.18 -5.66 6.77
C PRO A 12 -3.32 -5.91 7.77
N ASN A 13 -4.52 -6.23 7.27
CA ASN A 13 -5.71 -6.48 8.06
C ASN A 13 -5.91 -7.95 8.39
N VAL A 14 -5.04 -8.84 7.89
CA VAL A 14 -5.15 -10.29 8.14
C VAL A 14 -3.85 -10.82 8.71
N MET A 15 -3.94 -11.55 9.81
CA MET A 15 -2.85 -12.33 10.38
C MET A 15 -3.18 -13.81 10.34
N LYS A 16 -2.20 -14.62 9.97
CA LYS A 16 -2.25 -16.07 10.00
C LYS A 16 -1.77 -16.53 11.37
N LEU A 17 -2.58 -17.33 12.06
CA LEU A 17 -2.30 -17.91 13.38
C LEU A 17 -2.17 -19.41 13.16
N ASN A 18 -0.95 -19.93 13.12
CA ASN A 18 -0.72 -21.36 12.99
C ASN A 18 -1.07 -22.04 14.32
N VAL A 19 -1.77 -23.16 14.23
CA VAL A 19 -2.30 -23.88 15.39
C VAL A 19 -1.94 -25.36 15.34
N ASP A 20 -1.97 -26.03 16.49
CA ASP A 20 -1.68 -27.47 16.61
C ASP A 20 -2.76 -28.40 16.03
N GLU A 21 -3.85 -27.83 15.52
CA GLU A 21 -5.01 -28.55 15.03
C GLU A 21 -5.15 -28.37 13.53
N ARG A 22 -5.12 -29.50 12.79
CA ARG A 22 -5.22 -29.50 11.33
C ARG A 22 -6.58 -30.00 10.86
N LEU A 23 -7.26 -29.22 10.03
CA LEU A 23 -8.43 -29.63 9.28
C LEU A 23 -8.08 -30.61 8.15
N PRO A 24 -9.00 -31.52 7.78
CA PRO A 24 -8.82 -32.40 6.62
C PRO A 24 -8.60 -31.60 5.33
N ASP A 25 -7.86 -32.18 4.39
CA ASP A 25 -7.55 -31.51 3.12
C ASP A 25 -8.83 -31.16 2.35
N GLY A 26 -8.87 -29.94 1.80
CA GLY A 26 -10.04 -29.39 1.09
C GLY A 26 -11.14 -28.84 1.99
N VAL A 27 -11.02 -28.98 3.32
CA VAL A 27 -11.97 -28.37 4.27
C VAL A 27 -11.52 -26.95 4.61
N GLN A 28 -12.48 -26.02 4.51
CA GLN A 28 -12.29 -24.63 4.90
C GLN A 28 -13.56 -24.12 5.59
N HIS A 29 -13.37 -23.28 6.60
CA HIS A 29 -14.46 -22.64 7.32
C HIS A 29 -14.23 -21.13 7.38
N VAL A 30 -15.30 -20.36 7.12
CA VAL A 30 -15.31 -18.91 7.31
C VAL A 30 -16.29 -18.62 8.43
N TYR A 31 -15.83 -17.96 9.47
CA TYR A 31 -16.64 -17.51 10.58
C TYR A 31 -16.72 -15.98 10.55
N THR A 32 -17.94 -15.45 10.65
CA THR A 32 -18.18 -14.00 10.70
C THR A 32 -19.07 -13.67 11.88
N LYS A 33 -19.10 -12.39 12.27
CA LYS A 33 -20.02 -11.92 13.34
C LYS A 33 -21.50 -12.20 13.07
N LYS A 34 -21.90 -12.39 11.81
CA LYS A 34 -23.29 -12.71 11.44
C LYS A 34 -23.66 -14.16 11.76
N ASP A 35 -22.68 -15.07 11.73
CA ASP A 35 -22.87 -16.51 11.90
C ASP A 35 -22.22 -17.04 13.20
N ALA A 36 -21.87 -16.14 14.13
CA ALA A 36 -21.17 -16.47 15.37
C ALA A 36 -21.87 -17.54 16.21
N SER A 37 -23.21 -17.59 16.18
CA SER A 37 -24.02 -18.58 16.91
C SER A 37 -23.85 -20.02 16.41
N LYS A 38 -23.32 -20.21 15.20
CA LYS A 38 -23.01 -21.53 14.60
C LYS A 38 -21.53 -21.87 14.66
N ALA A 39 -20.70 -20.92 15.08
CA ALA A 39 -19.25 -21.11 15.17
C ALA A 39 -18.90 -21.98 16.40
N PRO A 40 -17.86 -22.82 16.33
CA PRO A 40 -17.31 -23.48 17.50
C PRO A 40 -16.99 -22.48 18.61
N GLU A 41 -17.08 -22.90 19.88
CA GLU A 41 -16.93 -22.01 21.04
C GLU A 41 -15.65 -21.16 20.99
N LEU A 42 -14.54 -21.77 20.57
CA LEU A 42 -13.25 -21.10 20.44
C LEU A 42 -13.22 -20.05 19.32
N MET A 43 -13.87 -20.31 18.18
CA MET A 43 -14.02 -19.32 17.11
C MET A 43 -14.93 -18.17 17.53
N ASN A 44 -15.97 -18.46 18.31
CA ASN A 44 -16.86 -17.43 18.84
C ASN A 44 -16.10 -16.49 19.80
N LYS A 45 -15.29 -17.04 20.71
CA LYS A 45 -14.39 -16.26 21.59
C LYS A 45 -13.42 -15.37 20.81
N LEU A 46 -12.85 -15.86 19.71
CA LEU A 46 -11.98 -15.06 18.83
C LEU A 46 -12.76 -13.97 18.07
N LEU A 47 -13.99 -14.22 17.63
CA LEU A 47 -14.85 -13.22 16.98
C LEU A 47 -15.34 -12.14 17.95
N GLU A 48 -15.47 -12.45 19.24
CA GLU A 48 -15.82 -11.50 20.29
C GLU A 48 -14.73 -10.47 20.56
N ILE A 49 -13.48 -10.74 20.17
CA ILE A 49 -12.38 -9.78 20.26
C ILE A 49 -12.75 -8.50 19.50
N GLU A 50 -12.65 -7.38 20.19
CA GLU A 50 -12.95 -6.08 19.62
C GLU A 50 -12.04 -5.80 18.42
N GLY A 51 -12.64 -5.42 17.29
CA GLY A 51 -11.90 -5.16 16.05
C GLY A 51 -11.80 -6.35 15.10
N VAL A 52 -11.98 -7.60 15.55
CA VAL A 52 -12.03 -8.77 14.66
C VAL A 52 -13.32 -8.75 13.81
N THR A 53 -13.21 -9.06 12.52
CA THR A 53 -14.33 -9.08 11.56
C THR A 53 -14.69 -10.49 11.13
N SER A 54 -13.67 -11.30 10.80
CA SER A 54 -13.84 -12.66 10.33
C SER A 54 -12.66 -13.55 10.71
N ILE A 55 -12.88 -14.86 10.64
CA ILE A 55 -11.86 -15.89 10.83
C ILE A 55 -12.00 -16.89 9.69
N PHE A 56 -10.92 -17.12 8.94
CA PHE A 56 -10.84 -18.19 7.96
C PHE A 56 -9.96 -19.31 8.51
N HIS A 57 -10.50 -20.52 8.62
CA HIS A 57 -9.78 -21.70 9.12
C HIS A 57 -9.61 -22.70 7.99
N THR A 58 -8.37 -23.03 7.66
CA THR A 58 -8.03 -24.10 6.72
C THR A 58 -6.70 -24.72 7.12
N ALA A 59 -6.52 -26.00 6.77
CA ALA A 59 -5.35 -26.77 7.17
C ALA A 59 -5.08 -26.59 8.67
N ASP A 60 -3.87 -26.17 9.04
CA ASP A 60 -3.36 -25.98 10.39
C ASP A 60 -3.26 -24.50 10.80
N PHE A 61 -4.04 -23.60 10.19
CA PHE A 61 -4.00 -22.17 10.53
C PHE A 61 -5.34 -21.45 10.49
N LEU A 62 -5.42 -20.35 11.25
CA LEU A 62 -6.51 -19.38 11.22
C LEU A 62 -6.02 -18.06 10.59
N ALA A 63 -6.62 -17.62 9.50
CA ALA A 63 -6.50 -16.23 9.05
C ALA A 63 -7.53 -15.38 9.80
N LEU A 64 -7.04 -14.66 10.82
CA LEU A 64 -7.81 -13.71 11.62
C LEU A 64 -7.85 -12.38 10.88
N GLU A 65 -9.03 -11.89 10.53
CA GLU A 65 -9.21 -10.60 9.88
C GLU A 65 -9.70 -9.56 10.89
N ARG A 66 -9.14 -8.35 10.81
CA ARG A 66 -9.56 -7.20 11.60
C ARG A 66 -10.13 -6.07 10.75
N LYS A 67 -10.88 -5.17 11.40
CA LYS A 67 -11.13 -3.83 10.87
C LYS A 67 -9.80 -3.12 10.68
N SER A 68 -9.67 -2.35 9.59
CA SER A 68 -8.40 -1.71 9.24
C SER A 68 -7.87 -0.68 10.23
N ASN A 69 -8.71 -0.18 11.13
CA ASN A 69 -8.32 0.71 12.22
C ASN A 69 -8.17 0.02 13.60
N ALA A 70 -8.40 -1.29 13.70
CA ALA A 70 -8.32 -2.00 14.98
C ALA A 70 -6.88 -2.33 15.39
N ASP A 71 -6.59 -2.31 16.69
CA ASP A 71 -5.24 -2.53 17.21
C ASP A 71 -4.84 -4.02 17.18
N TRP A 72 -3.81 -4.35 16.39
CA TRP A 72 -3.27 -5.71 16.34
C TRP A 72 -2.67 -6.14 17.68
N GLN A 73 -2.03 -5.26 18.44
CA GLN A 73 -1.43 -5.59 19.73
C GLN A 73 -2.50 -6.10 20.69
N ARG A 74 -3.60 -5.36 20.83
CA ARG A 74 -4.73 -5.79 21.66
C ARG A 74 -5.38 -7.06 21.14
N ILE A 75 -5.61 -7.16 19.83
CA ILE A 75 -6.24 -8.35 19.22
C ILE A 75 -5.40 -9.60 19.47
N LEU A 76 -4.10 -9.55 19.20
CA LEU A 76 -3.21 -10.71 19.33
C LEU A 76 -2.97 -11.09 20.79
N THR A 77 -2.95 -10.12 21.71
CA THR A 77 -2.86 -10.39 23.15
C THR A 77 -4.04 -11.25 23.59
N VAL A 78 -5.26 -10.83 23.28
CA VAL A 78 -6.47 -11.59 23.64
C VAL A 78 -6.56 -12.91 22.87
N ALA A 79 -6.20 -12.93 21.58
CA ALA A 79 -6.22 -14.15 20.77
C ALA A 79 -5.28 -15.23 21.34
N ARG A 80 -4.10 -14.85 21.85
CA ARG A 80 -3.17 -15.76 22.53
C ARG A 80 -3.76 -16.34 23.81
N GLU A 81 -4.47 -15.54 24.60
CA GLU A 81 -5.16 -16.01 25.80
C GLU A 81 -6.26 -17.02 25.45
N VAL A 82 -7.05 -16.73 24.42
CA VAL A 82 -8.11 -17.64 23.93
C VAL A 82 -7.53 -18.96 23.42
N LEU A 83 -6.39 -18.91 22.73
CA LEU A 83 -5.71 -20.06 22.14
C LEU A 83 -4.73 -20.78 23.09
N GLN A 84 -4.80 -20.51 24.41
CA GLN A 84 -4.02 -21.18 25.47
C GLN A 84 -2.55 -21.44 25.11
N ALA A 85 -1.76 -20.37 24.95
CA ALA A 85 -0.33 -20.50 24.69
C ALA A 85 0.41 -21.23 25.83
N GLY A 86 0.89 -22.45 25.56
CA GLY A 86 2.01 -23.06 26.27
C GLY A 86 3.29 -22.32 25.88
N GLY A 87 4.14 -22.02 26.87
CA GLY A 87 5.27 -21.10 26.79
C GLY A 87 6.07 -21.10 25.47
N GLY A 88 6.09 -19.93 24.82
CA GLY A 88 6.95 -19.61 23.68
C GLY A 88 6.68 -18.18 23.18
N ALA A 89 7.71 -17.33 23.23
CA ALA A 89 7.76 -15.91 22.86
C ALA A 89 6.93 -14.93 23.74
N ALA A 90 7.62 -14.35 24.73
CA ALA A 90 7.16 -13.16 25.44
C ALA A 90 7.05 -11.98 24.47
N VAL A 91 5.88 -11.35 24.42
CA VAL A 91 5.72 -10.02 23.82
C VAL A 91 6.12 -9.00 24.88
N PRO A 92 6.92 -7.97 24.57
CA PRO A 92 7.19 -6.89 25.50
C PRO A 92 5.87 -6.23 25.93
N ASP A 93 5.67 -6.12 27.24
CA ASP A 93 4.63 -5.27 27.81
C ASP A 93 5.03 -3.81 27.56
N MET A 94 4.36 -3.14 26.63
CA MET A 94 4.55 -1.71 26.38
C MET A 94 3.21 -1.01 26.16
N SER A 95 3.12 0.17 26.76
CA SER A 95 1.94 1.00 27.03
C SER A 95 1.06 1.31 25.82
N ALA A 96 -0.26 1.24 26.06
CA ALA A 96 -1.35 1.44 25.11
C ALA A 96 -1.61 2.91 24.70
N GLU A 97 -0.56 3.69 24.45
CA GLU A 97 -0.71 5.07 23.97
C GLU A 97 -0.16 5.17 22.54
N ASP A 98 -1.08 5.42 21.59
CA ASP A 98 -0.86 5.70 20.15
C ASP A 98 -0.57 4.54 19.19
N ALA A 99 -1.26 3.40 19.31
CA ALA A 99 -1.37 2.41 18.24
C ALA A 99 -2.32 2.89 17.11
N GLY A 100 -1.96 3.98 16.44
CA GLY A 100 -2.58 4.37 15.18
C GLY A 100 -2.23 3.32 14.13
N ALA A 101 -3.22 2.52 13.71
CA ALA A 101 -3.06 1.49 12.68
C ALA A 101 -2.21 2.00 11.52
N PHE A 102 -1.28 1.17 11.03
CA PHE A 102 -0.47 1.41 9.82
C PHE A 102 -1.40 1.53 8.61
N GLY A 103 -2.01 2.70 8.49
CA GLY A 103 -3.25 2.86 7.79
C GLY A 103 -3.02 2.86 6.30
N GLU A 104 -3.35 1.73 5.69
CA GLU A 104 -3.58 1.65 4.27
C GLU A 104 -4.77 2.57 3.93
N ALA A 105 -4.46 3.68 3.29
CA ALA A 105 -5.43 4.67 2.85
C ALA A 105 -5.80 4.38 1.39
N GLN A 106 -7.05 3.98 1.18
CA GLN A 106 -7.58 3.79 -0.16
C GLN A 106 -7.98 5.14 -0.74
N VAL A 107 -7.47 5.44 -1.94
CA VAL A 107 -7.70 6.68 -2.65
C VAL A 107 -8.68 6.46 -3.80
N TYR A 108 -9.67 7.35 -3.89
CA TYR A 108 -10.66 7.38 -4.95
C TYR A 108 -10.73 8.78 -5.55
N ILE A 109 -10.90 8.86 -6.87
CA ILE A 109 -11.19 10.12 -7.57
C ILE A 109 -12.64 10.08 -8.02
N GLN A 110 -13.43 11.09 -7.65
CA GLN A 110 -14.75 11.26 -8.22
C GLN A 110 -14.62 11.83 -9.63
N MET A 111 -15.19 11.11 -10.59
CA MET A 111 -15.19 11.48 -12.00
C MET A 111 -16.62 11.79 -12.45
N PHE A 112 -16.76 12.78 -13.33
CA PHE A 112 -18.00 13.08 -14.07
C PHE A 112 -17.67 13.27 -15.55
N ARG A 113 -18.19 12.38 -16.41
CA ARG A 113 -17.91 12.38 -17.86
C ARG A 113 -16.42 12.61 -18.21
N GLY A 114 -15.52 11.96 -17.48
CA GLY A 114 -14.06 12.08 -17.66
C GLY A 114 -13.40 13.24 -16.92
N VAL A 115 -14.16 14.21 -16.39
CA VAL A 115 -13.64 15.33 -15.59
C VAL A 115 -13.46 14.87 -14.14
N PRO A 116 -12.25 14.96 -13.55
CA PRO A 116 -12.05 14.68 -12.13
C PRO A 116 -12.61 15.84 -11.30
N MET A 117 -13.20 15.56 -10.13
CA MET A 117 -13.89 16.56 -9.31
C MET A 117 -13.36 16.67 -7.88
N GLN A 118 -13.12 15.54 -7.22
CA GLN A 118 -12.64 15.51 -5.84
C GLN A 118 -11.88 14.22 -5.58
N VAL A 119 -10.93 14.28 -4.66
CA VAL A 119 -10.21 13.13 -4.12
C VAL A 119 -10.88 12.73 -2.80
N LYS A 120 -11.12 11.44 -2.61
CA LYS A 120 -11.56 10.86 -1.35
C LYS A 120 -10.51 9.87 -0.89
N VAL A 121 -10.05 10.03 0.35
CA VAL A 121 -9.13 9.13 1.01
C VAL A 121 -9.87 8.46 2.15
N THR A 122 -9.79 7.14 2.26
CA THR A 122 -10.48 6.37 3.30
C THR A 122 -9.51 5.45 4.01
N MET A 123 -9.55 5.43 5.34
CA MET A 123 -8.71 4.60 6.20
C MET A 123 -9.59 4.06 7.34
N GLY A 124 -10.03 2.81 7.19
CA GLY A 124 -11.04 2.23 8.09
C GLY A 124 -12.34 3.02 8.07
N THR A 125 -12.74 3.56 9.23
CA THR A 125 -13.96 4.37 9.37
C THR A 125 -13.74 5.85 9.09
N GLU A 126 -12.48 6.29 9.02
CA GLU A 126 -12.14 7.67 8.73
C GLU A 126 -12.12 7.90 7.22
N GLN A 127 -12.62 9.06 6.81
CA GLN A 127 -12.53 9.51 5.44
C GLN A 127 -12.32 11.01 5.41
N ILE A 128 -11.55 11.47 4.42
CA ILE A 128 -11.48 12.87 4.08
C ILE A 128 -11.82 13.08 2.61
N ARG A 129 -12.09 14.33 2.25
CA ARG A 129 -12.23 14.75 0.87
C ARG A 129 -11.35 15.96 0.62
N ALA A 130 -10.52 15.89 -0.41
CA ALA A 130 -9.76 17.03 -0.91
C ALA A 130 -10.41 17.51 -2.21
N ALA A 131 -10.69 18.82 -2.27
CA ALA A 131 -11.24 19.44 -3.47
C ALA A 131 -10.12 19.66 -4.49
N LEU A 132 -10.44 19.47 -5.77
CA LEU A 132 -9.57 19.90 -6.85
C LEU A 132 -9.76 21.40 -7.12
N PRO A 133 -8.81 22.07 -7.81
CA PRO A 133 -8.96 23.47 -8.19
C PRO A 133 -10.28 23.79 -8.88
N GLU A 134 -10.78 25.01 -8.70
CA GLU A 134 -12.12 25.44 -9.14
C GLU A 134 -12.41 25.15 -10.62
N ARG A 135 -11.38 25.21 -11.48
CA ARG A 135 -11.45 24.91 -12.91
C ARG A 135 -12.12 23.56 -13.21
N PHE A 136 -11.92 22.56 -12.36
CA PHE A 136 -12.53 21.23 -12.51
C PHE A 136 -14.03 21.25 -12.21
N GLY A 137 -14.46 22.01 -11.19
CA GLY A 137 -15.87 22.20 -10.89
C GLY A 137 -16.59 22.93 -12.04
N GLN A 138 -15.97 24.00 -12.56
CA GLN A 138 -16.49 24.72 -13.72
C GLN A 138 -16.54 23.85 -14.98
N ALA A 139 -15.50 23.03 -15.22
CA ALA A 139 -15.48 22.06 -16.30
C ALA A 139 -16.60 21.01 -16.17
N ALA A 140 -16.81 20.46 -14.96
CA ALA A 140 -17.89 19.49 -14.73
C ALA A 140 -19.28 20.11 -14.95
N VAL A 141 -19.49 21.37 -14.56
CA VAL A 141 -20.75 22.09 -14.85
C VAL A 141 -20.96 22.25 -16.35
N ARG A 142 -19.92 22.65 -17.11
CA ARG A 142 -19.99 22.76 -18.58
C ARG A 142 -20.22 21.41 -19.26
N ALA A 143 -19.50 20.37 -18.85
CA ALA A 143 -19.72 19.01 -19.33
C ALA A 143 -21.15 18.49 -19.04
N GLY A 144 -21.79 19.03 -18.00
CA GLY A 144 -23.14 18.67 -17.58
C GLY A 144 -24.25 19.58 -18.10
N SER A 145 -23.96 20.68 -18.82
CA SER A 145 -25.01 21.55 -19.36
C SER A 145 -25.89 20.87 -20.42
N ALA A 146 -25.48 19.68 -20.89
CA ALA A 146 -26.25 18.79 -21.76
C ALA A 146 -27.00 17.66 -21.01
N SER A 147 -26.82 17.48 -19.69
CA SER A 147 -27.47 16.42 -18.89
C SER A 147 -28.30 16.98 -17.73
N PRO A 148 -29.59 16.58 -17.60
CA PRO A 148 -30.42 16.96 -16.45
C PRO A 148 -29.92 16.43 -15.09
N ASN A 149 -28.99 15.47 -15.04
CA ASN A 149 -28.70 14.68 -13.84
C ASN A 149 -27.21 14.53 -13.51
N LEU A 150 -26.50 15.66 -13.41
CA LEU A 150 -25.08 15.71 -13.02
C LEU A 150 -24.76 14.90 -11.73
N ILE A 151 -25.69 14.80 -10.78
CA ILE A 151 -25.49 14.03 -9.54
C ILE A 151 -25.49 12.52 -9.77
N MET A 152 -26.29 12.01 -10.71
CA MET A 152 -26.48 10.57 -10.93
C MET A 152 -25.36 9.94 -11.77
N GLU A 153 -24.68 10.73 -12.59
CA GLU A 153 -23.61 10.25 -13.49
C GLU A 153 -22.21 10.28 -12.86
N ARG A 154 -22.06 10.86 -11.66
CA ARG A 154 -20.77 10.87 -10.94
C ARG A 154 -20.43 9.47 -10.45
N LYS A 155 -19.20 9.05 -10.67
CA LYS A 155 -18.68 7.77 -10.15
C LYS A 155 -17.39 7.95 -9.39
N TRP A 156 -17.20 7.14 -8.36
CA TRP A 156 -15.90 7.00 -7.71
C TRP A 156 -15.08 5.99 -8.49
N VAL A 157 -13.91 6.42 -8.95
CA VAL A 157 -12.92 5.56 -9.59
C VAL A 157 -11.80 5.31 -8.59
N GLU A 158 -11.44 4.05 -8.41
CA GLU A 158 -10.30 3.67 -7.59
C GLU A 158 -9.01 4.20 -8.21
N HIS A 159 -8.21 4.91 -7.42
CA HIS A 159 -6.92 5.45 -7.85
C HIS A 159 -5.75 4.62 -7.32
N GLY A 160 -5.93 3.99 -6.16
CA GLY A 160 -4.97 3.07 -5.57
C GLY A 160 -4.75 3.34 -4.09
N VAL A 161 -3.71 2.73 -3.55
CA VAL A 161 -3.37 2.76 -2.14
C VAL A 161 -2.27 3.77 -1.85
N ARG A 162 -2.38 4.45 -0.71
CA ARG A 162 -1.37 5.34 -0.12
C ARG A 162 -1.25 5.05 1.38
N TYR A 163 -0.17 5.55 1.99
CA TYR A 163 0.12 5.34 3.41
C TYR A 163 0.63 6.65 4.00
N GLY A 164 0.22 6.93 5.23
CA GLY A 164 0.51 8.19 5.92
C GLY A 164 -0.75 8.88 6.40
N ASP A 165 -0.64 10.17 6.67
CA ASP A 165 -1.78 10.99 7.11
C ASP A 165 -2.81 11.17 5.98
N LEU A 166 -4.09 11.00 6.29
CA LEU A 166 -5.18 11.08 5.30
C LEU A 166 -5.20 12.44 4.57
N ARG A 167 -4.94 13.54 5.28
CA ARG A 167 -4.95 14.90 4.73
C ARG A 167 -3.78 15.13 3.82
N GLU A 168 -2.58 14.79 4.25
CA GLU A 168 -1.38 14.87 3.42
C GLU A 168 -1.56 14.06 2.13
N ILE A 169 -2.08 12.83 2.23
CA ILE A 169 -2.40 12.00 1.06
C ILE A 169 -3.41 12.69 0.14
N GLY A 170 -4.49 13.24 0.70
CA GLY A 170 -5.53 13.91 -0.09
C GLY A 170 -5.01 15.13 -0.84
N GLU A 171 -4.18 15.94 -0.18
CA GLU A 171 -3.55 17.13 -0.77
C GLU A 171 -2.52 16.76 -1.84
N GLU A 172 -1.65 15.78 -1.57
CA GLU A 172 -0.67 15.30 -2.56
C GLU A 172 -1.35 14.74 -3.81
N VAL A 173 -2.35 13.87 -3.65
CA VAL A 173 -3.08 13.30 -4.77
C VAL A 173 -3.86 14.37 -5.54
N ALA A 174 -4.43 15.37 -4.85
CA ALA A 174 -5.10 16.47 -5.53
C ALA A 174 -4.14 17.27 -6.43
N LEU A 175 -2.90 17.51 -5.98
CA LEU A 175 -1.85 18.14 -6.78
C LEU A 175 -1.43 17.27 -7.96
N GLU A 176 -1.26 15.96 -7.76
CA GLU A 176 -0.95 15.00 -8.83
C GLU A 176 -2.04 14.98 -9.90
N VAL A 177 -3.31 14.96 -9.50
CA VAL A 177 -4.46 15.02 -10.41
C VAL A 177 -4.51 16.37 -11.12
N ASP A 178 -4.26 17.48 -10.44
CA ASP A 178 -4.21 18.79 -11.10
C ASP A 178 -3.14 18.83 -12.20
N ALA A 179 -1.93 18.34 -11.90
CA ALA A 179 -0.81 18.27 -12.83
C ALA A 179 -1.05 17.33 -14.02
N SER A 180 -1.70 16.17 -13.80
CA SER A 180 -2.04 15.22 -14.87
C SER A 180 -3.09 15.74 -15.87
N TYR A 181 -3.84 16.78 -15.51
CA TYR A 181 -4.94 17.29 -16.31
C TYR A 181 -4.73 18.77 -16.65
N PRO A 182 -3.78 19.12 -17.55
CA PRO A 182 -3.61 20.50 -17.99
C PRO A 182 -4.91 21.06 -18.58
N GLN A 183 -5.01 22.39 -18.64
CA GLN A 183 -6.24 23.06 -19.07
C GLN A 183 -6.74 22.60 -20.45
N SER A 184 -5.83 22.42 -21.42
CA SER A 184 -6.15 21.90 -22.75
C SER A 184 -6.82 20.52 -22.70
N ARG A 185 -6.27 19.60 -21.90
CA ARG A 185 -6.83 18.26 -21.72
C ARG A 185 -8.22 18.30 -21.07
N VAL A 186 -8.41 19.19 -20.10
CA VAL A 186 -9.74 19.37 -19.48
C VAL A 186 -10.75 19.90 -20.50
N GLU A 187 -10.34 20.81 -21.38
CA GLU A 187 -11.20 21.35 -22.44
C GLU A 187 -11.58 20.28 -23.47
N GLU A 188 -10.63 19.46 -23.93
CA GLU A 188 -10.89 18.32 -24.81
C GLU A 188 -11.90 17.34 -24.19
N ILE A 189 -11.75 17.01 -22.90
CA ILE A 189 -12.69 16.15 -22.16
C ILE A 189 -14.08 16.80 -22.12
N VAL A 190 -14.16 18.12 -21.87
CA VAL A 190 -15.43 18.84 -21.80
C VAL A 190 -16.12 18.86 -23.17
N GLU A 191 -15.38 19.11 -24.26
CA GLU A 191 -15.92 19.07 -25.62
C GLU A 191 -16.50 17.70 -25.98
N GLN A 192 -15.76 16.63 -25.70
CA GLN A 192 -16.25 15.27 -25.87
C GLN A 192 -17.48 14.99 -25.00
N ALA A 193 -17.46 15.42 -23.73
CA ALA A 193 -18.57 15.22 -22.81
C ALA A 193 -19.86 15.94 -23.24
N MET A 194 -19.74 17.11 -23.89
CA MET A 194 -20.86 17.87 -24.45
C MET A 194 -21.43 17.23 -25.72
N ALA A 195 -20.61 16.47 -26.46
CA ALA A 195 -21.06 15.76 -27.66
C ALA A 195 -21.89 14.49 -27.35
N LEU A 196 -21.87 14.00 -26.10
CA LEU A 196 -22.55 12.78 -25.67
C LEU A 196 -24.02 13.03 -25.30
N GLY A 197 -24.89 12.12 -25.74
CA GLY A 197 -26.29 12.07 -25.34
C GLY A 197 -26.52 11.72 -23.85
N PRO A 198 -27.77 11.80 -23.36
CA PRO A 198 -28.11 11.37 -22.01
C PRO A 198 -27.85 9.87 -21.81
N GLY A 199 -27.09 9.51 -20.77
CA GLY A 199 -26.76 8.11 -20.44
C GLY A 199 -25.60 7.51 -21.26
N GLU A 200 -25.06 8.24 -22.23
CA GLU A 200 -23.85 7.82 -22.94
C GLU A 200 -22.61 8.09 -22.08
N THR A 201 -21.74 7.10 -22.00
CA THR A 201 -20.44 7.23 -21.36
C THR A 201 -19.41 7.73 -22.35
N PRO A 202 -18.56 8.71 -21.98
CA PRO A 202 -17.44 9.09 -22.83
C PRO A 202 -16.56 7.88 -23.12
N GLU A 203 -16.12 7.77 -24.37
CA GLU A 203 -14.99 6.89 -24.65
C GLU A 203 -13.80 7.34 -23.79
N PRO A 204 -13.00 6.40 -23.25
CA PRO A 204 -11.80 6.76 -22.53
C PRO A 204 -10.91 7.59 -23.46
N VAL A 205 -10.57 8.81 -23.07
CA VAL A 205 -9.55 9.60 -23.78
C VAL A 205 -8.28 8.77 -23.80
N VAL A 206 -7.92 8.27 -24.99
CA VAL A 206 -6.68 7.52 -25.18
C VAL A 206 -5.54 8.47 -24.85
N ARG A 207 -4.85 8.22 -23.74
CA ARG A 207 -3.65 8.97 -23.37
C ARG A 207 -2.60 8.65 -24.41
N GLU A 208 -2.32 9.56 -25.34
CA GLU A 208 -1.19 9.37 -26.24
C GLU A 208 0.07 9.27 -25.40
N LYS A 209 0.78 8.14 -25.55
CA LYS A 209 2.04 7.85 -24.89
C LYS A 209 3.07 8.87 -25.34
N LYS A 210 3.79 9.45 -24.39
CA LYS A 210 4.78 10.48 -24.65
C LYS A 210 6.17 9.93 -24.43
N VAL A 211 7.02 10.04 -25.44
CA VAL A 211 8.48 9.90 -25.25
C VAL A 211 8.93 11.13 -24.47
N VAL A 212 9.47 10.91 -23.27
CA VAL A 212 9.92 12.00 -22.40
C VAL A 212 11.41 12.18 -22.59
N THR A 213 11.86 13.42 -22.76
CA THR A 213 13.29 13.74 -22.88
C THR A 213 13.81 14.41 -21.61
N LEU A 214 15.14 14.46 -21.46
CA LEU A 214 15.77 15.13 -20.32
C LEU A 214 15.39 16.62 -20.24
N GLU A 215 15.25 17.28 -21.39
CA GLU A 215 14.89 18.70 -21.49
C GLU A 215 13.45 18.96 -21.02
N MET A 216 12.55 17.98 -21.18
CA MET A 216 11.18 18.12 -20.65
C MET A 216 11.18 18.23 -19.12
N LEU A 217 12.18 17.67 -18.45
CA LEU A 217 12.38 17.79 -17.00
C LEU A 217 13.10 19.07 -16.58
N ASP A 218 13.43 19.98 -17.51
CA ASP A 218 13.97 21.31 -17.20
C ASP A 218 12.88 22.40 -17.18
N ASP A 219 11.62 22.07 -17.48
CA ASP A 219 10.55 23.07 -17.46
C ASP A 219 10.40 23.63 -16.02
N PRO A 220 10.39 24.97 -15.84
CA PRO A 220 10.28 25.57 -14.51
C PRO A 220 8.97 25.19 -13.80
N ASP A 221 7.92 24.88 -14.55
CA ASP A 221 6.65 24.42 -14.02
C ASP A 221 6.68 22.90 -13.78
N TRP A 222 6.65 22.53 -12.50
CA TRP A 222 6.65 21.12 -12.09
C TRP A 222 5.43 20.36 -12.60
N GLN A 223 4.29 21.03 -12.85
CA GLN A 223 3.09 20.37 -13.35
C GLN A 223 3.33 19.81 -14.75
N LYS A 224 4.05 20.53 -15.61
CA LYS A 224 4.41 20.05 -16.95
C LYS A 224 5.41 18.91 -16.91
N ARG A 225 6.38 18.97 -15.99
CA ARG A 225 7.33 17.86 -15.76
C ARG A 225 6.60 16.60 -15.31
N TYR A 226 5.69 16.74 -14.35
CA TYR A 226 4.85 15.64 -13.87
C TYR A 226 3.90 15.10 -14.96
N GLU A 227 3.24 15.98 -15.72
CA GLU A 227 2.37 15.59 -16.84
C GLU A 227 3.14 14.79 -17.90
N ALA A 228 4.36 15.21 -18.23
CA ALA A 228 5.20 14.49 -19.17
C ALA A 228 5.48 13.06 -18.68
N LEU A 229 5.84 12.91 -17.39
CA LEU A 229 6.07 11.62 -16.78
C LEU A 229 4.79 10.77 -16.66
N ASP A 230 3.65 11.32 -16.23
CA ASP A 230 2.36 10.59 -16.10
C ASP A 230 1.85 9.99 -17.44
N ARG A 231 2.40 10.47 -18.57
CA ARG A 231 2.10 9.98 -19.93
C ARG A 231 3.20 9.07 -20.50
N MET A 232 4.26 8.81 -19.74
CA MET A 232 5.34 7.89 -20.10
C MET A 232 4.85 6.44 -19.98
N GLU A 233 5.32 5.60 -20.90
CA GLU A 233 5.38 4.15 -20.70
C GLU A 233 6.85 3.79 -20.50
N PRO A 234 7.30 3.54 -19.26
CA PRO A 234 8.72 3.52 -18.94
C PRO A 234 9.39 2.25 -19.48
N THR A 235 10.58 2.41 -20.05
CA THR A 235 11.47 1.34 -20.52
C THR A 235 12.89 1.53 -19.97
N GLU A 236 13.77 0.53 -20.13
CA GLU A 236 15.18 0.67 -19.75
C GLU A 236 15.88 1.86 -20.42
N ALA A 237 15.45 2.27 -21.62
CA ALA A 237 15.99 3.44 -22.31
C ALA A 237 15.69 4.76 -21.59
N ASP A 238 14.68 4.77 -20.70
CA ASP A 238 14.24 5.94 -19.95
C ASP A 238 14.97 6.09 -18.60
N LEU A 239 15.88 5.16 -18.22
CA LEU A 239 16.63 5.25 -16.97
C LEU A 239 17.33 6.60 -16.75
N PRO A 240 17.96 7.25 -17.76
CA PRO A 240 18.53 8.59 -17.57
C PRO A 240 17.48 9.65 -17.23
N VAL A 241 16.27 9.56 -17.81
CA VAL A 241 15.15 10.47 -17.53
C VAL A 241 14.65 10.24 -16.11
N LEU A 242 14.51 8.97 -15.69
CA LEU A 242 14.07 8.63 -14.33
C LEU A 242 15.11 8.99 -13.27
N GLU A 243 16.41 8.85 -13.56
CA GLU A 243 17.48 9.33 -12.67
C GLU A 243 17.37 10.84 -12.46
N LYS A 244 17.13 11.61 -13.53
CA LYS A 244 16.91 13.05 -13.42
C LYS A 244 15.64 13.37 -12.62
N ALA A 245 14.54 12.67 -12.89
CA ALA A 245 13.30 12.83 -12.16
C ALA A 245 13.43 12.49 -10.67
N LEU A 246 14.30 11.53 -10.30
CA LEU A 246 14.58 11.17 -8.92
C LEU A 246 15.25 12.30 -8.12
N ARG A 247 15.83 13.30 -8.81
CA ARG A 247 16.47 14.47 -8.19
C ARG A 247 15.64 15.75 -8.33
N ASP A 248 14.38 15.62 -8.73
CA ASP A 248 13.47 16.74 -8.90
C ASP A 248 13.11 17.42 -7.56
N GLY A 249 12.92 18.74 -7.58
CA GLY A 249 12.49 19.50 -6.40
C GLY A 249 11.09 19.15 -5.88
N LYS A 250 10.24 18.50 -6.69
CA LYS A 250 8.90 18.06 -6.28
C LYS A 250 8.90 16.59 -5.85
N PRO A 251 8.54 16.26 -4.60
CA PRO A 251 8.45 14.88 -4.13
C PRO A 251 7.53 13.97 -4.96
N SER A 252 6.45 14.52 -5.53
CA SER A 252 5.53 13.76 -6.39
C SER A 252 6.20 13.24 -7.66
N ILE A 253 7.12 14.02 -8.25
CA ILE A 253 7.91 13.59 -9.42
C ILE A 253 8.90 12.50 -9.03
N ARG A 254 9.64 12.71 -7.92
CA ARG A 254 10.57 11.70 -7.39
C ARG A 254 9.86 10.38 -7.07
N ARG A 255 8.69 10.46 -6.43
CA ARG A 255 7.85 9.29 -6.10
C ARG A 255 7.40 8.56 -7.36
N LEU A 256 6.95 9.28 -8.39
CA LEU A 256 6.55 8.69 -9.67
C LEU A 256 7.74 8.00 -10.36
N ALA A 257 8.92 8.60 -10.32
CA ALA A 257 10.14 8.01 -10.85
C ALA A 257 10.44 6.66 -10.18
N VAL A 258 10.32 6.56 -8.84
CA VAL A 258 10.48 5.29 -8.10
C VAL A 258 9.49 4.23 -8.56
N VAL A 259 8.22 4.59 -8.77
CA VAL A 259 7.20 3.67 -9.30
C VAL A 259 7.61 3.14 -10.67
N TYR A 260 8.08 4.01 -11.56
CA TYR A 260 8.54 3.62 -12.90
C TYR A 260 9.80 2.78 -12.89
N LEU A 261 10.74 3.03 -11.99
CA LEU A 261 11.89 2.15 -11.77
C LEU A 261 11.43 0.72 -11.37
N GLY A 262 10.40 0.62 -10.53
CA GLY A 262 9.78 -0.67 -10.21
C GLY A 262 9.11 -1.36 -11.39
N MET A 263 8.46 -0.59 -12.27
CA MET A 263 7.84 -1.12 -13.50
C MET A 263 8.87 -1.62 -14.52
N ILE A 264 10.01 -0.95 -14.63
CA ILE A 264 11.12 -1.37 -15.51
C ILE A 264 11.77 -2.64 -14.93
N GLY A 265 12.11 -2.62 -13.63
CA GLY A 265 12.88 -3.69 -13.00
C GLY A 265 14.30 -3.81 -13.57
N GLY A 266 14.88 -5.00 -13.50
CA GLY A 266 16.25 -5.25 -13.99
C GLY A 266 17.35 -4.78 -13.02
N ASP A 267 18.60 -4.98 -13.41
CA ASP A 267 19.75 -4.75 -12.53
C ASP A 267 20.07 -3.26 -12.33
N ASP A 268 19.81 -2.46 -13.34
CA ASP A 268 20.24 -1.05 -13.38
C ASP A 268 19.36 -0.12 -12.53
N VAL A 269 18.19 -0.58 -12.07
CA VAL A 269 17.31 0.24 -11.21
C VAL A 269 17.76 0.27 -9.75
N PHE A 270 18.51 -0.74 -9.28
CA PHE A 270 18.85 -0.87 -7.86
C PHE A 270 19.64 0.31 -7.29
N PRO A 271 20.69 0.83 -7.95
CA PRO A 271 21.40 2.02 -7.46
C PRO A 271 20.45 3.22 -7.24
N LEU A 272 19.49 3.40 -8.15
CA LEU A 272 18.50 4.49 -8.07
C LEU A 272 17.49 4.25 -6.95
N LEU A 273 17.02 3.02 -6.75
CA LEU A 273 16.13 2.67 -5.64
C LEU A 273 16.84 2.82 -4.28
N PHE A 274 18.16 2.55 -4.20
CA PHE A 274 18.95 2.77 -2.99
C PHE A 274 19.17 4.27 -2.69
N GLU A 275 19.29 5.11 -3.72
CA GLU A 275 19.24 6.57 -3.58
C GLU A 275 17.88 7.00 -3.02
N ALA A 276 16.79 6.48 -3.59
CA ALA A 276 15.43 6.80 -3.17
C ALA A 276 15.08 6.39 -1.72
N LEU A 277 15.69 5.32 -1.21
CA LEU A 277 15.58 4.92 0.22
C LEU A 277 16.14 5.98 1.18
N ARG A 278 16.90 6.96 0.70
CA ARG A 278 17.51 8.04 1.49
C ARG A 278 16.91 9.41 1.19
N ASP A 279 15.82 9.47 0.44
CA ASP A 279 15.13 10.71 0.07
C ASP A 279 14.66 11.50 1.31
N GLU A 280 14.60 12.82 1.22
CA GLU A 280 14.06 13.67 2.28
C GLU A 280 12.57 13.39 2.59
N SER A 281 11.80 13.01 1.56
CA SER A 281 10.37 12.73 1.65
C SER A 281 10.12 11.30 2.12
N VAL A 282 9.32 11.18 3.18
CA VAL A 282 8.83 9.89 3.68
C VAL A 282 8.09 9.11 2.59
N SER A 283 7.27 9.79 1.78
CA SER A 283 6.47 9.14 0.74
C SER A 283 7.35 8.52 -0.33
N VAL A 284 8.49 9.14 -0.67
CA VAL A 284 9.48 8.62 -1.61
C VAL A 284 10.24 7.44 -1.00
N ARG A 285 10.81 7.58 0.21
CA ARG A 285 11.54 6.49 0.90
C ARG A 285 10.68 5.24 1.06
N ARG A 286 9.43 5.42 1.49
CA ARG A 286 8.46 4.32 1.63
C ARG A 286 8.16 3.69 0.28
N THR A 287 7.92 4.49 -0.77
CA THR A 287 7.69 3.95 -2.12
C THR A 287 8.89 3.14 -2.62
N ALA A 288 10.12 3.57 -2.33
CA ALA A 288 11.32 2.80 -2.66
C ALA A 288 11.36 1.46 -1.90
N GLY A 289 10.98 1.47 -0.62
CA GLY A 289 10.84 0.26 0.18
C GLY A 289 9.79 -0.71 -0.38
N ASP A 290 8.62 -0.21 -0.77
CA ASP A 290 7.58 -1.00 -1.46
C ASP A 290 8.12 -1.59 -2.76
N THR A 291 8.71 -0.77 -3.62
CA THR A 291 9.24 -1.21 -4.91
C THR A 291 10.32 -2.29 -4.75
N LEU A 292 11.24 -2.12 -3.81
CA LEU A 292 12.26 -3.14 -3.52
C LEU A 292 11.65 -4.43 -2.94
N SER A 293 10.56 -4.30 -2.18
CA SER A 293 9.78 -5.45 -1.71
C SER A 293 9.06 -6.15 -2.85
N ASP A 294 8.59 -5.45 -3.88
CA ASP A 294 7.95 -6.08 -5.03
C ASP A 294 8.98 -6.81 -5.91
N LEU A 295 10.17 -6.21 -6.10
CA LEU A 295 11.27 -6.79 -6.86
C LEU A 295 11.89 -8.01 -6.15
N GLY A 296 11.98 -7.98 -4.81
CA GLY A 296 12.37 -9.14 -4.01
C GLY A 296 13.81 -9.60 -4.18
N ASP A 297 14.72 -8.70 -4.56
CA ASP A 297 16.11 -9.02 -4.85
C ASP A 297 17.02 -8.82 -3.63
N THR A 298 17.87 -9.81 -3.33
CA THR A 298 18.78 -9.84 -2.17
C THR A 298 19.79 -8.68 -2.10
N ARG A 299 20.08 -7.97 -3.20
CA ARG A 299 20.94 -6.78 -3.20
C ARG A 299 20.42 -5.67 -2.28
N ALA A 300 19.11 -5.66 -2.00
CA ALA A 300 18.49 -4.68 -1.13
C ALA A 300 18.57 -5.01 0.37
N ILE A 301 19.14 -6.16 0.79
CA ILE A 301 19.25 -6.55 2.20
C ILE A 301 19.99 -5.50 3.02
N LEU A 302 21.20 -5.10 2.63
CA LEU A 302 21.97 -4.09 3.38
C LEU A 302 21.30 -2.70 3.36
N PRO A 303 20.82 -2.17 2.20
CA PRO A 303 20.02 -0.95 2.18
C PRO A 303 18.79 -0.99 3.11
N MET A 304 18.10 -2.12 3.18
CA MET A 304 16.93 -2.30 4.05
C MET A 304 17.30 -2.41 5.53
N CYS A 305 18.44 -3.03 5.84
CA CYS A 305 18.99 -2.99 7.21
C CYS A 305 19.25 -1.56 7.69
N GLU A 306 19.68 -0.66 6.80
CA GLU A 306 19.80 0.77 7.15
C GLU A 306 18.41 1.45 7.27
N ALA A 307 17.44 1.08 6.43
CA ALA A 307 16.08 1.60 6.50
C ALA A 307 15.32 1.20 7.79
N LEU A 308 15.73 0.14 8.48
CA LEU A 308 15.25 -0.16 9.85
C LEU A 308 15.57 0.95 10.87
N LYS A 309 16.50 1.86 10.56
CA LYS A 309 16.87 2.98 11.43
C LYS A 309 16.13 4.28 11.08
N ASP A 310 15.19 4.23 10.13
CA ASP A 310 14.49 5.43 9.66
C ASP A 310 13.66 6.09 10.77
N LYS A 311 13.59 7.42 10.74
CA LYS A 311 12.78 8.20 11.69
C LYS A 311 11.29 7.88 11.56
N ASN A 312 10.84 7.53 10.36
CA ASN A 312 9.44 7.24 10.07
C ASN A 312 9.14 5.75 10.23
N LYS A 313 8.10 5.45 11.04
CA LYS A 313 7.66 4.08 11.33
C LYS A 313 7.24 3.28 10.10
N LEU A 314 6.63 3.92 9.09
CA LEU A 314 6.19 3.23 7.86
C LEU A 314 7.39 2.73 7.05
N VAL A 315 8.48 3.51 7.01
CA VAL A 315 9.72 3.11 6.33
C VAL A 315 10.38 1.94 7.07
N ARG A 316 10.48 2.01 8.41
CA ARG A 316 11.01 0.90 9.22
C ARG A 316 10.18 -0.38 9.07
N TRP A 317 8.85 -0.26 9.06
CA TRP A 317 7.95 -1.39 8.86
C TRP A 317 8.13 -2.05 7.49
N ARG A 318 8.28 -1.25 6.43
CA ARG A 318 8.58 -1.77 5.09
C ARG A 318 9.92 -2.48 5.03
N ALA A 319 10.95 -1.93 5.67
CA ALA A 319 12.25 -2.58 5.78
C ALA A 319 12.16 -3.92 6.52
N ALA A 320 11.48 -3.96 7.67
CA ALA A 320 11.27 -5.18 8.43
C ALA A 320 10.52 -6.25 7.62
N ARG A 321 9.48 -5.84 6.89
CA ARG A 321 8.72 -6.73 6.01
C ARG A 321 9.57 -7.27 4.87
N TYR A 322 10.35 -6.44 4.19
CA TYR A 322 11.28 -6.90 3.16
C TYR A 322 12.27 -7.93 3.71
N LEU A 323 12.84 -7.68 4.89
CA LEU A 323 13.83 -8.59 5.50
C LEU A 323 13.17 -9.90 5.99
N PHE A 324 11.90 -9.86 6.38
CA PHE A 324 11.12 -11.07 6.57
C PHE A 324 10.96 -11.84 5.25
N GLU A 325 10.63 -11.18 4.14
CA GLU A 325 10.35 -11.84 2.85
C GLU A 325 11.62 -12.35 2.13
N VAL A 326 12.75 -11.65 2.26
CA VAL A 326 13.96 -11.83 1.43
C VAL A 326 15.27 -11.94 2.23
N GLY A 327 15.29 -11.48 3.49
CA GLY A 327 16.51 -11.38 4.29
C GLY A 327 17.23 -12.72 4.55
N ASP A 328 18.51 -12.63 4.86
CA ASP A 328 19.35 -13.77 5.24
C ASP A 328 20.10 -13.47 6.55
N GLU A 329 21.03 -14.36 6.93
CA GLU A 329 21.81 -14.22 8.16
C GLU A 329 22.55 -12.87 8.28
N THR A 330 22.85 -12.21 7.15
CA THR A 330 23.53 -10.90 7.16
C THR A 330 22.65 -9.78 7.73
N ALA A 331 21.33 -9.98 7.80
CA ALA A 331 20.38 -9.03 8.36
C ALA A 331 20.18 -9.16 9.88
N LEU A 332 20.64 -10.26 10.50
CA LEU A 332 20.30 -10.59 11.89
C LEU A 332 20.74 -9.52 12.88
N ASP A 333 21.92 -8.93 12.72
CA ASP A 333 22.41 -7.90 13.64
C ASP A 333 21.55 -6.64 13.58
N ALA A 334 21.15 -6.21 12.39
CA ALA A 334 20.27 -5.05 12.21
C ALA A 334 18.85 -5.32 12.75
N LEU A 335 18.32 -6.52 12.48
CA LEU A 335 17.02 -6.94 13.00
C LEU A 335 17.01 -7.02 14.54
N ARG A 336 18.03 -7.63 15.15
CA ARG A 336 18.14 -7.69 16.63
C ARG A 336 18.25 -6.29 17.24
N ALA A 337 18.92 -5.35 16.58
CA ALA A 337 18.97 -3.95 17.02
C ALA A 337 17.58 -3.26 16.97
N ALA A 338 16.70 -3.67 16.04
CA ALA A 338 15.35 -3.14 15.87
C ALA A 338 14.25 -3.95 16.59
N GLN A 339 14.58 -5.04 17.30
CA GLN A 339 13.59 -5.99 17.86
C GLN A 339 12.65 -5.38 18.92
N ASN A 340 13.06 -4.26 19.51
CA ASN A 340 12.33 -3.49 20.52
C ASN A 340 11.90 -2.13 19.94
N ASP A 341 11.60 -2.06 18.64
CA ASP A 341 11.06 -0.85 18.03
C ASP A 341 9.85 -0.34 18.85
N PRO A 342 9.75 0.98 19.10
CA PRO A 342 8.63 1.54 19.86
C PRO A 342 7.27 1.27 19.20
N GLU A 343 7.26 1.04 17.89
CA GLU A 343 6.05 0.77 17.15
C GLU A 343 5.79 -0.74 17.05
N PHE A 344 4.62 -1.17 17.55
CA PHE A 344 4.28 -2.59 17.69
C PHE A 344 4.40 -3.37 16.39
N GLU A 345 3.82 -2.87 15.29
CA GLU A 345 3.87 -3.58 14.02
C GLU A 345 5.29 -3.67 13.46
N VAL A 346 6.19 -2.71 13.76
CA VAL A 346 7.60 -2.81 13.36
C VAL A 346 8.28 -3.91 14.16
N SER A 347 8.20 -3.85 15.50
CA SER A 347 8.86 -4.83 16.38
C SER A 347 8.34 -6.25 16.12
N LEU A 348 7.04 -6.43 15.89
CA LEU A 348 6.46 -7.71 15.50
C LEU A 348 7.08 -8.23 14.20
N GLN A 349 7.11 -7.42 13.13
CA GLN A 349 7.70 -7.83 11.85
C GLN A 349 9.20 -8.16 11.98
N VAL A 350 9.92 -7.39 12.79
CA VAL A 350 11.34 -7.63 13.04
C VAL A 350 11.56 -8.96 13.76
N GLN A 351 10.84 -9.23 14.84
CA GLN A 351 10.94 -10.48 15.59
C GLN A 351 10.63 -11.69 14.71
N MET A 352 9.65 -11.53 13.84
CA MET A 352 9.29 -12.52 12.84
C MET A 352 10.38 -12.79 11.81
N ALA A 353 11.02 -11.75 11.29
CA ALA A 353 12.16 -11.89 10.40
C ALA A 353 13.31 -12.62 11.09
N VAL A 354 13.63 -12.27 12.35
CA VAL A 354 14.64 -12.97 13.16
C VAL A 354 14.30 -14.45 13.31
N GLN A 355 13.08 -14.76 13.74
CA GLN A 355 12.64 -16.15 13.95
C GLN A 355 12.77 -16.98 12.68
N ARG A 356 12.31 -16.45 11.53
CA ARG A 356 12.41 -17.14 10.24
C ARG A 356 13.86 -17.42 9.86
N ILE A 357 14.73 -16.42 9.97
CA ILE A 357 16.14 -16.55 9.59
C ILE A 357 16.84 -17.57 10.53
N GLU A 358 16.58 -17.52 11.83
CA GLU A 358 17.19 -18.42 12.81
C GLU A 358 16.66 -19.86 12.74
N SER A 359 15.40 -20.07 12.33
CA SER A 359 14.85 -21.42 12.12
C SER A 359 15.39 -22.09 10.84
N GLY A 360 16.14 -21.36 10.01
CA GLY A 360 16.61 -21.82 8.71
C GLY A 360 15.48 -21.93 7.67
N GLU A 361 14.32 -21.33 7.95
CA GLU A 361 13.22 -21.25 6.99
C GLU A 361 13.64 -20.37 5.80
N ALA A 362 13.57 -20.96 4.61
CA ALA A 362 13.87 -20.25 3.38
C ALA A 362 12.97 -19.02 3.26
N ALA A 363 13.54 -17.92 2.80
CA ALA A 363 12.79 -16.74 2.39
C ALA A 363 11.71 -17.16 1.39
N SER A 364 10.43 -17.00 1.77
CA SER A 364 9.30 -17.36 0.90
C SER A 364 9.24 -16.52 -0.38
N GLY A 365 10.04 -15.45 -0.45
CA GLY A 365 9.96 -14.45 -1.50
C GLY A 365 8.76 -13.54 -1.31
N THR A 366 8.63 -12.57 -2.19
CA THR A 366 7.55 -11.58 -2.15
C THR A 366 6.21 -12.27 -2.40
N VAL A 367 5.11 -11.68 -1.93
CA VAL A 367 3.75 -12.21 -2.19
C VAL A 367 3.52 -12.46 -3.68
N TRP A 368 3.99 -11.54 -4.51
CA TRP A 368 3.87 -11.63 -5.95
C TRP A 368 4.70 -12.78 -6.53
N GLN A 369 5.93 -12.99 -6.06
CA GLN A 369 6.76 -14.14 -6.41
C GLN A 369 6.12 -15.47 -5.98
N GLN A 370 5.48 -15.51 -4.82
CA GLN A 370 4.74 -16.68 -4.35
C GLN A 370 3.50 -16.98 -5.20
N MET A 371 2.80 -15.94 -5.68
CA MET A 371 1.66 -16.09 -6.58
C MET A 371 2.08 -16.54 -7.98
N THR A 372 3.19 -16.06 -8.52
CA THR A 372 3.71 -16.48 -9.84
C THR A 372 4.24 -17.90 -9.82
N ARG A 373 5.01 -18.29 -8.79
CA ARG A 373 5.52 -19.67 -8.63
C ARG A 373 4.43 -20.73 -8.45
N ARG A 374 3.21 -20.36 -8.07
CA ARG A 374 2.07 -21.29 -7.94
C ARG A 374 1.39 -21.62 -9.28
N ASN A 375 1.68 -20.85 -10.34
CA ASN A 375 1.09 -21.03 -11.66
C ASN A 375 2.01 -21.75 -12.66
N ASP A 376 3.22 -22.11 -12.23
CA ASP A 376 4.16 -23.00 -12.92
C ASP A 376 4.09 -24.41 -12.31
#